data_AF-A0A7U5XZL2-F1
#
_entry.id   AF-A0A7U5XZL2-F1
#
_cell.length_a   1.000
_cell.length_b   1.000
_cell.length_c   1.000
_cell.angle_alpha   90.00
_cell.angle_beta   90.00
_cell.angle_gamma   90.00
#
_symmetry.space_group_name_H-M   'P 1'
#
loop_
_entity.id
_entity.type
_entity.pdbx_description
1 polymer ?
#
loop_
_entity_poly.entity_id
_entity_poly.type
_entity_poly.pdbx_seq_one_letter_code
_entity_poly.pdbx_strand_id
1 'polypeptide(L)'
;MHAGIEALRPQPEATAPLDSGQLVIDKLYISATSNAAERFGCAFPRQPRPDSAGIAAQLQKSKRLSSLSRKVLRHLLTHHDVGQFDYSVFCSRFGELASIEENNRCNVAREELSPSNFSYSVQNALAGQLSILLGSRRPSSSISAGTFVVRNALMDAQAFLFDQPEARRVLAVFYDGDIPPRFHAEFAGWPHDYVVSCGLRRALPGEAGAFTPAQQFSSPTAAAQISALLELAGPAANQVIHEWE
;
A
#
# COMPACT_ATOMS: atom_id res chain seq x y z
N MET A 1 -21.43 -6.93 39.78
CA MET A 1 -21.56 -5.94 38.70
C MET A 1 -20.24 -5.20 38.63
N HIS A 2 -19.37 -5.54 37.68
CA HIS A 2 -18.05 -4.91 37.53
C HIS A 2 -18.24 -3.53 36.90
N ALA A 3 -17.70 -2.50 37.54
CA ALA A 3 -17.66 -1.13 37.01
C ALA A 3 -16.92 -1.15 35.66
N GLY A 4 -17.58 -0.65 34.62
CA GLY A 4 -17.01 -0.54 33.29
C GLY A 4 -15.78 0.37 33.31
N ILE A 5 -14.83 0.07 32.43
CA ILE A 5 -13.68 0.95 32.15
C ILE A 5 -14.24 2.20 31.47
N GLU A 6 -14.36 3.31 32.21
CA GLU A 6 -14.58 4.63 31.61
C GLU A 6 -13.29 5.07 30.92
N ALA A 7 -13.30 5.10 29.59
CA ALA A 7 -12.25 5.73 28.83
C ALA A 7 -12.26 7.23 29.15
N LEU A 8 -11.27 7.70 29.92
CA LEU A 8 -11.02 9.12 30.11
C LEU A 8 -10.83 9.75 28.72
N ARG A 9 -11.79 10.57 28.28
CA ARG A 9 -11.56 11.47 27.14
C ARG A 9 -10.40 12.39 27.53
N PRO A 10 -9.32 12.46 26.73
CA PRO A 10 -8.31 13.48 26.95
C PRO A 10 -8.97 14.87 26.86
N GLN A 11 -8.66 15.72 27.84
CA GLN A 11 -9.05 17.13 27.88
C GLN A 11 -8.39 17.85 26.68
N PRO A 12 -9.10 18.74 25.97
CA PRO A 12 -8.52 19.47 24.86
C PRO A 12 -7.69 20.66 25.38
N GLU A 13 -6.46 20.39 25.82
CA GLU A 13 -5.44 21.43 25.97
C GLU A 13 -4.14 20.98 25.30
N ALA A 14 -4.15 21.12 23.97
CA ALA A 14 -2.97 21.45 23.21
C ALA A 14 -3.46 22.36 22.07
N THR A 15 -2.99 23.60 22.06
CA THR A 15 -3.08 24.45 20.86
C THR A 15 -2.63 23.62 19.66
N ALA A 16 -3.57 23.31 18.76
CA ALA A 16 -3.28 22.57 17.55
C ALA A 16 -2.08 23.26 16.86
N PRO A 17 -1.04 22.51 16.45
CA PRO A 17 0.03 23.11 15.67
C PRO A 17 -0.59 23.82 14.47
N LEU A 18 -0.09 25.00 14.12
CA LEU A 18 -0.44 25.75 12.90
C LEU A 18 -0.11 24.98 11.59
N ASP A 19 0.17 23.69 11.69
CA ASP A 19 0.49 22.79 10.60
C ASP A 19 -0.83 22.23 10.08
N SER A 20 -1.16 22.50 8.81
CA SER A 20 -2.47 22.22 8.19
C SER A 20 -2.84 20.73 8.12
N GLY A 21 -2.02 19.84 8.70
CA GLY A 21 -2.11 18.39 8.61
C GLY A 21 -1.89 17.89 7.17
N GLN A 22 -1.53 18.77 6.24
CA GLN A 22 -1.42 18.42 4.83
C GLN A 22 -0.21 17.54 4.58
N LEU A 23 -0.35 16.70 3.56
CA LEU A 23 0.71 15.82 3.10
C LEU A 23 1.28 16.33 1.78
N VAL A 24 2.54 16.00 1.53
CA VAL A 24 3.20 16.09 0.23
C VAL A 24 3.76 14.72 -0.14
N ILE A 25 3.63 14.37 -1.42
CA ILE A 25 4.26 13.18 -2.00
C ILE A 25 5.69 13.54 -2.38
N ASP A 26 6.67 12.88 -1.80
CA ASP A 26 8.08 13.11 -2.15
C ASP A 26 8.55 12.21 -3.31
N LYS A 27 8.01 10.99 -3.38
CA LYS A 27 8.30 9.98 -4.38
C LYS A 27 7.05 9.15 -4.63
N LEU A 28 6.78 8.80 -5.89
CA LEU A 28 5.69 7.91 -6.30
C LEU A 28 6.20 6.93 -7.36
N TYR A 29 5.98 5.64 -7.15
CA TYR A 29 6.38 4.58 -8.08
C TYR A 29 5.22 3.65 -8.37
N ILE A 30 5.17 3.13 -9.61
CA ILE A 30 4.13 2.21 -10.06
C ILE A 30 4.76 1.00 -10.75
N SER A 31 4.32 -0.20 -10.37
CA SER A 31 4.49 -1.41 -11.17
C SER A 31 3.13 -2.05 -11.40
N ALA A 32 2.73 -2.24 -12.64
CA ALA A 32 1.38 -2.65 -12.99
C ALA A 32 1.36 -3.43 -14.31
N THR A 33 0.37 -4.31 -14.50
CA THR A 33 0.10 -4.87 -15.83
C THR A 33 -0.39 -3.77 -16.78
N SER A 34 -0.32 -4.00 -18.10
CA SER A 34 -0.84 -3.07 -19.11
C SER A 34 -2.32 -2.74 -18.86
N ASN A 35 -3.13 -3.73 -18.45
CA ASN A 35 -4.53 -3.52 -18.12
C ASN A 35 -4.73 -2.56 -16.95
N ALA A 36 -4.00 -2.75 -15.85
CA ALA A 36 -4.10 -1.85 -14.70
C ALA A 36 -3.57 -0.45 -15.03
N ALA A 37 -2.45 -0.35 -15.74
CA ALA A 37 -1.87 0.92 -16.17
C ALA A 37 -2.83 1.75 -17.04
N GLU A 38 -3.55 1.11 -17.97
CA GLU A 38 -4.57 1.78 -18.80
C GLU A 38 -5.72 2.34 -17.96
N ARG A 39 -6.19 1.58 -16.97
CA ARG A 39 -7.28 2.02 -16.08
C ARG A 39 -6.88 3.21 -15.20
N PHE A 40 -5.60 3.34 -14.87
CA PHE A 40 -5.11 4.49 -14.11
C PHE A 40 -5.04 5.77 -14.94
N GLY A 41 -5.24 5.71 -16.27
CA GLY A 41 -5.23 6.90 -17.13
C GLY A 41 -3.89 7.64 -17.13
N CYS A 42 -2.79 6.93 -16.87
CA CYS A 42 -1.48 7.55 -16.74
C CYS A 42 -0.95 8.08 -18.08
N ALA A 43 -0.39 9.28 -18.09
CA ALA A 43 0.27 9.88 -19.26
C ALA A 43 1.78 9.55 -19.39
N PHE A 44 2.33 8.73 -18.48
CA PHE A 44 3.77 8.47 -18.38
C PHE A 44 4.23 7.30 -19.24
N PRO A 45 5.46 7.34 -19.78
CA PRO A 45 5.99 6.25 -20.59
C PRO A 45 6.15 4.99 -19.73
N ARG A 46 5.68 3.86 -20.25
CA ARG A 46 5.95 2.55 -19.67
C ARG A 46 7.41 2.21 -19.90
N GLN A 47 8.09 1.75 -18.86
CA GLN A 47 9.50 1.37 -18.93
C GLN A 47 9.68 -0.08 -18.50
N PRO A 48 10.68 -0.78 -19.07
CA PRO A 48 11.07 -2.08 -18.53
C PRO A 48 11.44 -1.94 -17.05
N ARG A 49 11.21 -3.00 -16.28
CA ARG A 49 11.54 -2.99 -14.86
C ARG A 49 13.06 -2.83 -14.69
N PRO A 50 13.54 -2.05 -13.70
CA PRO A 50 14.97 -1.96 -13.43
C PRO A 50 15.55 -3.33 -13.10
N ASP A 51 16.80 -3.57 -13.52
CA ASP A 51 17.50 -4.79 -13.12
C ASP A 51 17.60 -4.81 -11.58
N SER A 52 17.04 -5.88 -11.03
CA SER A 52 16.92 -6.11 -9.59
C SER A 52 17.40 -7.53 -9.26
N ALA A 53 18.32 -8.09 -10.05
CA ALA A 53 18.79 -9.47 -9.93
C ALA A 53 19.20 -9.87 -8.50
N GLY A 54 19.89 -8.99 -7.75
CA GLY A 54 20.25 -9.24 -6.35
C GLY A 54 19.05 -9.38 -5.42
N ILE A 55 18.08 -8.45 -5.52
CA ILE A 55 16.82 -8.48 -4.78
C ILE A 55 15.99 -9.69 -5.20
N ALA A 56 15.92 -9.97 -6.51
CA ALA A 56 15.20 -11.11 -7.06
C ALA A 56 15.75 -12.43 -6.51
N ALA A 57 17.08 -12.60 -6.49
CA ALA A 57 17.72 -13.78 -5.92
C ALA A 57 17.46 -13.90 -4.40
N GLN A 58 17.48 -12.79 -3.66
CA GLN A 58 17.17 -12.78 -2.23
C GLN A 58 15.71 -13.21 -1.96
N LEU A 59 14.76 -12.65 -2.70
CA LEU A 59 13.32 -12.95 -2.55
C LEU A 59 12.97 -14.35 -3.09
N GLN A 60 13.66 -14.84 -4.12
CA GLN A 60 13.44 -16.18 -4.69
C GLN A 60 13.89 -17.28 -3.75
N LYS A 61 14.93 -17.04 -2.94
CA LYS A 61 15.35 -17.95 -1.86
C LYS A 61 14.33 -18.03 -0.71
N SER A 62 13.45 -17.04 -0.59
CA SER A 62 12.36 -17.09 0.38
C SER A 62 11.25 -18.02 -0.11
N LYS A 63 11.21 -19.24 0.45
CA LYS A 63 10.10 -20.20 0.30
C LYS A 63 8.81 -19.73 0.98
N ARG A 64 8.82 -18.53 1.56
CA ARG A 64 7.81 -18.00 2.47
C ARG A 64 7.07 -16.78 1.91
N LEU A 65 6.95 -16.66 0.59
CA LEU A 65 6.30 -15.53 -0.09
C LEU A 65 5.32 -16.03 -1.16
N SER A 66 4.10 -15.50 -1.15
CA SER A 66 3.16 -15.64 -2.27
C SER A 66 3.67 -14.89 -3.51
N SER A 67 2.97 -15.06 -4.64
CA SER A 67 3.27 -14.30 -5.87
C SER A 67 3.11 -12.79 -5.64
N LEU A 68 1.98 -12.36 -5.05
CA LEU A 68 1.71 -10.97 -4.74
C LEU A 68 2.72 -10.39 -3.77
N SER A 69 2.99 -11.11 -2.68
CA SER A 69 3.98 -10.70 -1.68
C SER A 69 5.36 -10.46 -2.33
N ARG A 70 5.80 -11.36 -3.22
CA ARG A 70 7.06 -11.22 -3.95
C ARG A 70 7.05 -10.01 -4.89
N LYS A 71 5.94 -9.76 -5.58
CA LYS A 71 5.77 -8.60 -6.48
C LYS A 71 5.89 -7.27 -5.73
N VAL A 72 5.18 -7.14 -4.61
CA VAL A 72 5.20 -5.96 -3.73
C VAL A 72 6.59 -5.75 -3.12
N LEU A 73 7.17 -6.78 -2.48
CA LEU A 73 8.49 -6.64 -1.85
C LEU A 73 9.58 -6.28 -2.87
N ARG A 74 9.55 -6.88 -4.07
CA ARG A 74 10.49 -6.51 -5.14
C ARG A 74 10.29 -5.05 -5.55
N HIS A 75 9.04 -4.59 -5.71
CA HIS A 75 8.76 -3.20 -6.06
C HIS A 75 9.34 -2.24 -5.00
N LEU A 76 9.05 -2.48 -3.72
CA LEU A 76 9.52 -1.62 -2.63
C LEU A 76 11.04 -1.57 -2.53
N LEU A 77 11.71 -2.72 -2.57
CA LEU A 77 13.17 -2.81 -2.43
C LEU A 77 13.92 -2.27 -3.65
N THR A 78 13.29 -2.25 -4.83
CA THR A 78 13.88 -1.66 -6.04
C THR A 78 13.80 -0.14 -6.02
N HIS A 79 12.69 0.44 -5.55
CA HIS A 79 12.42 1.86 -5.71
C HIS A 79 12.70 2.70 -4.46
N HIS A 80 12.74 2.07 -3.29
CA HIS A 80 12.88 2.77 -2.03
C HIS A 80 14.04 2.24 -1.19
N ASP A 81 14.76 3.17 -0.55
CA ASP A 81 15.46 2.85 0.69
C ASP A 81 14.42 2.78 1.81
N VAL A 82 13.86 1.59 2.03
CA VAL A 82 12.76 1.38 2.98
C VAL A 82 13.18 1.73 4.42
N GLY A 83 14.47 1.74 4.74
CA GLY A 83 14.98 2.09 6.07
C GLY A 83 14.76 3.55 6.46
N GLN A 84 14.42 4.43 5.51
CA GLN A 84 14.23 5.86 5.75
C GLN A 84 12.83 6.25 6.26
N PHE A 85 11.86 5.34 6.19
CA PHE A 85 10.48 5.60 6.60
C PHE A 85 10.30 5.25 8.06
N ASP A 86 9.60 6.07 8.81
CA ASP A 86 9.30 5.86 10.23
C ASP A 86 8.09 4.93 10.42
N TYR A 87 7.23 4.86 9.40
CA TYR A 87 6.02 4.06 9.38
C TYR A 87 5.69 3.61 7.96
N SER A 88 4.94 2.51 7.86
CA SER A 88 4.45 2.01 6.58
C SER A 88 2.99 1.57 6.67
N VAL A 89 2.19 1.98 5.71
CA VAL A 89 0.79 1.57 5.57
C VAL A 89 0.61 0.76 4.30
N PHE A 90 0.08 -0.46 4.46
CA PHE A 90 -0.21 -1.39 3.39
C PHE A 90 -1.71 -1.44 3.16
N CYS A 91 -2.19 -0.89 2.04
CA CYS A 91 -3.60 -0.89 1.72
C CYS A 91 -3.86 -1.72 0.47
N SER A 92 -4.86 -2.59 0.56
CA SER A 92 -5.26 -3.46 -0.54
C SER A 92 -6.77 -3.58 -0.56
N ARG A 93 -7.33 -3.85 -1.73
CA ARG A 93 -8.75 -4.17 -1.84
C ARG A 93 -8.98 -5.63 -1.49
N PHE A 94 -8.26 -6.51 -2.17
CA PHE A 94 -8.50 -7.95 -2.18
C PHE A 94 -7.51 -8.72 -1.31
N GLY A 95 -6.38 -8.11 -0.95
CA GLY A 95 -5.29 -8.75 -0.23
C GLY A 95 -4.78 -9.97 -1.00
N GLU A 96 -4.56 -11.06 -0.28
CA GLU A 96 -4.05 -12.33 -0.81
C GLU A 96 -5.19 -13.23 -1.32
N LEU A 97 -6.04 -12.69 -2.20
CA LEU A 97 -7.28 -13.34 -2.68
C LEU A 97 -7.04 -14.72 -3.29
N ALA A 98 -5.92 -14.90 -4.01
CA ALA A 98 -5.53 -16.20 -4.56
C ALA A 98 -5.21 -17.23 -3.46
N SER A 99 -4.49 -16.83 -2.41
CA SER A 99 -4.23 -17.71 -1.26
C SER A 99 -5.50 -18.00 -0.47
N ILE A 100 -6.38 -17.00 -0.30
CA ILE A 100 -7.67 -17.16 0.38
C ILE A 100 -8.58 -18.11 -0.39
N GLU A 101 -8.62 -18.03 -1.72
CA GLU A 101 -9.30 -19.06 -2.52
C GLU A 101 -8.74 -20.42 -2.21
N GLU A 102 -7.43 -20.60 -2.41
CA GLU A 102 -6.84 -21.94 -2.40
C GLU A 102 -7.09 -22.61 -1.05
N ASN A 103 -6.99 -21.84 0.04
CA ASN A 103 -7.36 -22.30 1.36
C ASN A 103 -8.84 -22.72 1.45
N ASN A 104 -9.76 -21.94 0.88
CA ASN A 104 -11.19 -22.30 0.85
C ASN A 104 -11.45 -23.54 -0.02
N ARG A 105 -10.77 -23.68 -1.16
CA ARG A 105 -10.87 -24.85 -2.05
C ARG A 105 -10.43 -26.11 -1.32
N CYS A 106 -9.24 -26.09 -0.70
CA CYS A 106 -8.75 -27.19 0.11
C CYS A 106 -9.72 -27.55 1.24
N ASN A 107 -10.24 -26.54 1.96
CA ASN A 107 -11.17 -26.75 3.08
C ASN A 107 -12.47 -27.44 2.61
N VAL A 108 -13.07 -26.97 1.52
CA VAL A 108 -14.27 -27.60 0.94
C VAL A 108 -14.00 -29.03 0.48
N ALA A 109 -12.82 -29.28 -0.11
CA ALA A 109 -12.38 -30.61 -0.54
C ALA A 109 -11.92 -31.52 0.62
N ARG A 110 -11.87 -31.01 1.86
CA ARG A 110 -11.29 -31.69 3.04
C ARG A 110 -9.83 -32.09 2.85
N GLU A 111 -9.08 -31.31 2.08
CA GLU A 111 -7.65 -31.43 1.88
C GLU A 111 -6.90 -30.67 2.99
N GLU A 112 -5.65 -31.08 3.26
CA GLU A 112 -4.80 -30.40 4.22
C GLU A 112 -4.44 -28.99 3.73
N LEU A 113 -4.57 -27.99 4.61
CA LEU A 113 -4.16 -26.62 4.31
C LEU A 113 -2.65 -26.51 4.41
N SER A 114 -2.02 -25.91 3.40
CA SER A 114 -0.60 -25.54 3.48
C SER A 114 -0.40 -24.52 4.61
N PRO A 115 0.38 -24.83 5.67
CA PRO A 115 0.60 -23.91 6.78
C PRO A 115 1.20 -22.58 6.34
N SER A 116 2.09 -22.63 5.34
CA SER A 116 2.70 -21.46 4.73
C SER A 116 1.65 -20.63 3.97
N ASN A 117 0.83 -21.26 3.13
CA ASN A 117 -0.20 -20.53 2.36
C ASN A 117 -1.24 -19.88 3.28
N PHE A 118 -1.65 -20.59 4.34
CA PHE A 118 -2.52 -20.01 5.37
C PHE A 118 -1.88 -18.82 6.07
N SER A 119 -0.61 -18.95 6.49
CA SER A 119 0.13 -17.89 7.17
C SER A 119 0.32 -16.62 6.32
N TYR A 120 0.38 -16.73 5.00
CA TYR A 120 0.49 -15.57 4.11
C TYR A 120 -0.85 -14.99 3.68
N SER A 121 -1.97 -15.69 3.91
CA SER A 121 -3.29 -15.23 3.47
C SER A 121 -3.85 -14.06 4.27
N VAL A 122 -3.27 -13.76 5.44
CA VAL A 122 -3.64 -12.59 6.25
C VAL A 122 -3.09 -11.31 5.63
N GLN A 123 -3.88 -10.24 5.68
CA GLN A 123 -3.54 -9.00 4.97
C GLN A 123 -2.27 -8.32 5.49
N ASN A 124 -1.93 -8.50 6.76
CA ASN A 124 -0.72 -7.98 7.37
C ASN A 124 0.54 -8.83 7.11
N ALA A 125 0.42 -9.95 6.37
CA ALA A 125 1.56 -10.80 6.07
C ALA A 125 2.68 -10.02 5.35
N LEU A 126 2.31 -9.13 4.42
CA LEU A 126 3.25 -8.32 3.66
C LEU A 126 4.09 -7.39 4.53
N ALA A 127 3.43 -6.67 5.45
CA ALA A 127 4.09 -5.79 6.41
C ALA A 127 5.05 -6.58 7.32
N GLY A 128 4.60 -7.74 7.82
CA GLY A 128 5.41 -8.64 8.64
C GLY A 128 6.61 -9.23 7.88
N GLN A 129 6.41 -9.65 6.64
CA GLN A 129 7.48 -10.18 5.79
C GLN A 129 8.55 -9.11 5.50
N LEU A 130 8.13 -7.88 5.20
CA LEU A 130 9.06 -6.77 4.99
C LEU A 130 9.86 -6.46 6.27
N SER A 131 9.18 -6.43 7.42
CA SER A 131 9.82 -6.25 8.74
C SER A 131 10.87 -7.32 9.02
N ILE A 132 10.53 -8.60 8.82
CA ILE A 132 11.45 -9.73 8.99
C ILE A 132 12.64 -9.62 8.03
N LEU A 133 12.38 -9.33 6.76
CA LEU A 133 13.40 -9.24 5.73
C LEU A 133 14.44 -8.15 6.03
N LEU A 134 13.98 -7.02 6.58
CA LEU A 134 14.82 -5.87 6.90
C LEU A 134 15.34 -5.86 8.35
N GLY A 135 14.93 -6.82 9.20
CA GLY A 135 15.18 -6.76 10.64
C GLY A 135 14.59 -5.50 11.30
N SER A 136 13.55 -4.91 10.71
CA SER A 136 12.99 -3.62 11.11
C SER A 136 11.91 -3.80 12.16
N ARG A 137 11.97 -2.99 13.23
CA ARG A 137 10.92 -2.92 14.28
C ARG A 137 10.00 -1.70 14.13
N ARG A 138 10.07 -1.02 12.98
CA ARG A 138 9.26 0.17 12.73
C ARG A 138 7.77 -0.20 12.64
N PRO A 139 6.88 0.66 13.14
CA PRO A 139 5.45 0.40 13.10
C PRO A 139 4.94 0.28 11.66
N SER A 140 3.88 -0.51 11.49
CA SER A 140 3.17 -0.63 10.21
C SER A 140 1.70 -0.94 10.43
N SER A 141 0.85 -0.57 9.47
CA SER A 141 -0.56 -0.96 9.43
C SER A 141 -0.89 -1.68 8.13
N SER A 142 -2.02 -2.39 8.15
CA SER A 142 -2.56 -3.04 6.96
C SER A 142 -4.08 -2.86 6.90
N ILE A 143 -4.59 -2.34 5.79
CA ILE A 143 -5.97 -1.85 5.65
C ILE A 143 -6.63 -2.47 4.42
N SER A 144 -7.78 -3.13 4.61
CA SER A 144 -8.70 -3.43 3.50
C SER A 144 -9.71 -2.30 3.35
N ALA A 145 -9.72 -1.64 2.18
CA ALA A 145 -10.53 -0.44 1.99
C ALA A 145 -11.39 -0.46 0.72
N GLY A 146 -11.66 -1.63 0.13
CA GLY A 146 -12.56 -1.76 -1.01
C GLY A 146 -12.15 -0.85 -2.18
N THR A 147 -12.91 0.21 -2.42
CA THR A 147 -12.61 1.19 -3.46
C THR A 147 -11.76 2.37 -2.99
N PHE A 148 -11.65 2.59 -1.68
CA PHE A 148 -11.00 3.72 -1.04
C PHE A 148 -9.59 3.40 -0.55
N VAL A 149 -8.88 2.55 -1.28
CA VAL A 149 -7.51 2.11 -0.92
C VAL A 149 -6.54 3.27 -0.78
N VAL A 150 -6.58 4.23 -1.71
CA VAL A 150 -5.69 5.39 -1.66
C VAL A 150 -6.05 6.30 -0.49
N ARG A 151 -7.32 6.73 -0.44
CA ARG A 151 -7.80 7.63 0.62
C ARG A 151 -7.49 7.09 2.02
N ASN A 152 -7.80 5.81 2.30
CA ASN A 152 -7.62 5.26 3.64
C ASN A 152 -6.15 5.13 4.02
N ALA A 153 -5.28 4.69 3.12
CA ALA A 153 -3.85 4.63 3.44
C ALA A 153 -3.27 6.04 3.66
N LEU A 154 -3.67 7.02 2.86
CA LEU A 154 -3.22 8.40 3.04
C LEU A 154 -3.76 9.03 4.33
N MET A 155 -5.00 8.73 4.73
CA MET A 155 -5.55 9.16 6.02
C MET A 155 -4.83 8.50 7.20
N ASP A 156 -4.50 7.22 7.11
CA ASP A 156 -3.72 6.52 8.14
C ASP A 156 -2.30 7.08 8.26
N ALA A 157 -1.65 7.37 7.12
CA ALA A 157 -0.36 8.06 7.10
C ALA A 157 -0.44 9.47 7.69
N GLN A 158 -1.49 10.23 7.36
CA GLN A 158 -1.74 11.56 7.92
C GLN A 158 -1.94 11.49 9.43
N ALA A 159 -2.74 10.55 9.92
CA ALA A 159 -3.00 10.34 11.33
C ALA A 159 -1.71 9.96 12.08
N PHE A 160 -0.91 9.03 11.54
CA PHE A 160 0.37 8.65 12.13
C PHE A 160 1.33 9.84 12.20
N LEU A 161 1.50 10.57 11.09
CA LEU A 161 2.36 11.75 11.08
C LEU A 161 1.87 12.74 12.12
N PHE A 162 0.58 13.07 12.14
CA PHE A 162 -0.04 14.00 13.09
C PHE A 162 0.26 13.63 14.55
N ASP A 163 0.05 12.36 14.91
CA ASP A 163 0.24 11.81 16.26
C ASP A 163 1.71 11.66 16.67
N GLN A 164 2.63 11.55 15.70
CA GLN A 164 4.06 11.36 15.94
C GLN A 164 4.87 12.54 15.37
N PRO A 165 5.06 13.65 16.13
CA PRO A 165 5.72 14.86 15.65
C PRO A 165 7.17 14.65 15.16
N GLU A 166 7.88 13.68 15.73
CA GLU A 166 9.26 13.34 15.35
C GLU A 166 9.34 12.50 14.07
N ALA A 167 8.23 11.90 13.64
CA ALA A 167 8.18 11.15 12.41
C ALA A 167 8.27 12.08 11.20
N ARG A 168 9.16 11.73 10.26
CA ARG A 168 9.46 12.55 9.09
C ARG A 168 8.82 11.98 7.85
N ARG A 169 8.77 10.65 7.72
CA ARG A 169 8.35 10.01 6.47
C ARG A 169 7.49 8.77 6.72
N VAL A 170 6.45 8.63 5.92
CA VAL A 170 5.60 7.43 5.85
C VAL A 170 5.69 6.83 4.45
N LEU A 171 5.80 5.51 4.38
CA LEU A 171 5.62 4.76 3.14
C LEU A 171 4.16 4.32 3.03
N ALA A 172 3.43 4.78 2.02
CA ALA A 172 2.13 4.22 1.68
C ALA A 172 2.25 3.28 0.48
N VAL A 173 1.64 2.10 0.59
CA VAL A 173 1.67 1.05 -0.43
C VAL A 173 0.25 0.62 -0.75
N PHE A 174 -0.13 0.70 -2.01
CA PHE A 174 -1.43 0.30 -2.55
C PHE A 174 -1.21 -0.86 -3.51
N TYR A 175 -1.86 -2.00 -3.29
CA TYR A 175 -1.57 -3.17 -4.09
C TYR A 175 -2.77 -4.12 -4.17
N ASP A 176 -2.84 -4.83 -5.29
CA ASP A 176 -3.69 -6.00 -5.46
C ASP A 176 -3.01 -6.98 -6.40
N GLY A 177 -3.17 -8.27 -6.13
CA GLY A 177 -2.68 -9.33 -7.02
C GLY A 177 -3.61 -9.57 -8.19
N ASP A 178 -3.27 -10.57 -9.00
CA ASP A 178 -4.18 -11.05 -10.03
C ASP A 178 -5.44 -11.67 -9.40
N ILE A 179 -6.55 -11.58 -10.13
CA ILE A 179 -7.85 -12.05 -9.67
C ILE A 179 -8.04 -13.50 -10.13
N PRO A 180 -8.38 -14.44 -9.23
CA PRO A 180 -8.69 -15.81 -9.63
C PRO A 180 -9.81 -15.87 -10.69
N PRO A 181 -9.74 -16.77 -11.69
CA PRO A 181 -10.68 -16.82 -12.81
C PRO A 181 -12.17 -16.82 -12.42
N ARG A 182 -12.52 -17.49 -11.33
CA ARG A 182 -13.91 -17.58 -10.85
C ARG A 182 -14.53 -16.21 -10.50
N PHE A 183 -13.70 -15.19 -10.25
CA PHE A 183 -14.15 -13.84 -9.90
C PHE A 183 -14.01 -12.83 -11.04
N HIS A 184 -13.53 -13.24 -12.23
CA HIS A 184 -13.32 -12.32 -13.35
C HIS A 184 -14.60 -11.58 -13.74
N ALA A 185 -15.76 -12.27 -13.77
CA ALA A 185 -17.03 -11.64 -14.13
C ALA A 185 -17.46 -10.56 -13.12
N GLU A 186 -17.26 -10.80 -11.82
CA GLU A 186 -17.61 -9.86 -10.75
C GLU A 186 -16.67 -8.64 -10.76
N PHE A 187 -15.41 -8.84 -11.15
CA PHE A 187 -14.37 -7.82 -11.05
C PHE A 187 -13.77 -7.33 -12.37
N ALA A 188 -14.40 -7.59 -13.53
CA ALA A 188 -13.90 -7.25 -14.86
C ALA A 188 -13.56 -5.76 -15.08
N GLY A 189 -14.08 -4.86 -14.24
CA GLY A 189 -13.82 -3.41 -14.29
C GLY A 189 -12.74 -2.91 -13.33
N TRP A 190 -12.22 -3.76 -12.45
CA TRP A 190 -11.33 -3.33 -11.36
C TRP A 190 -9.87 -3.46 -11.78
N PRO A 191 -9.01 -2.49 -11.42
CA PRO A 191 -7.57 -2.68 -11.57
C PRO A 191 -7.11 -3.83 -10.68
N HIS A 192 -6.25 -4.69 -11.22
CA HIS A 192 -5.63 -5.79 -10.51
C HIS A 192 -4.19 -6.02 -10.99
N ASP A 193 -3.44 -6.79 -10.23
CA ASP A 193 -2.02 -7.05 -10.49
C ASP A 193 -1.17 -5.78 -10.63
N TYR A 194 -1.22 -4.96 -9.58
CA TYR A 194 -0.49 -3.70 -9.48
C TYR A 194 0.08 -3.47 -8.09
N VAL A 195 1.11 -2.62 -8.04
CA VAL A 195 1.71 -2.06 -6.84
C VAL A 195 1.99 -0.59 -7.11
N VAL A 196 1.39 0.29 -6.31
CA VAL A 196 1.69 1.72 -6.26
C VAL A 196 2.30 1.99 -4.89
N SER A 197 3.40 2.72 -4.82
CA SER A 197 3.99 3.14 -3.55
C SER A 197 4.38 4.60 -3.57
N CYS A 198 4.14 5.31 -2.47
CA CYS A 198 4.60 6.67 -2.31
C CYS A 198 5.20 6.93 -0.94
N GLY A 199 6.23 7.78 -0.94
CA GLY A 199 6.72 8.40 0.28
C GLY A 199 5.93 9.68 0.56
N LEU A 200 5.58 9.85 1.83
CA LEU A 200 4.74 10.94 2.31
C LEU A 200 5.44 11.63 3.47
N ARG A 201 5.29 12.95 3.52
CA ARG A 201 5.71 13.77 4.65
C ARG A 201 4.72 14.90 4.89
N ARG A 202 4.86 15.55 6.04
CA ARG A 202 4.18 16.81 6.31
C ARG A 202 4.57 17.85 5.27
N ALA A 203 3.57 18.58 4.80
CA ALA A 203 3.77 19.75 3.96
C ALA A 203 4.43 20.86 4.78
N LEU A 204 5.31 21.65 4.14
CA LEU A 204 5.70 22.95 4.70
C LEU A 204 4.58 23.97 4.45
N PRO A 205 4.46 25.02 5.29
CA PRO A 205 3.47 26.06 5.07
C PRO A 205 3.56 26.67 3.66
N GLY A 206 2.45 26.59 2.91
CA GLY A 206 2.37 27.11 1.54
C GLY A 206 3.08 26.27 0.48
N GLU A 207 3.52 25.05 0.81
CA GLU A 207 4.19 24.17 -0.13
C GLU A 207 3.27 23.75 -1.28
N ALA A 208 3.78 23.87 -2.51
CA ALA A 208 3.06 23.43 -3.70
C ALA A 208 2.84 21.92 -3.67
N GLY A 209 1.66 21.47 -4.10
CA GLY A 209 1.29 20.05 -4.08
C GLY A 209 0.86 19.52 -2.71
N ALA A 210 0.73 20.38 -1.69
CA ALA A 210 0.16 20.00 -0.40
C ALA A 210 -1.33 19.60 -0.54
N PHE A 211 -1.73 18.49 0.07
CA PHE A 211 -3.10 17.99 -0.01
C PHE A 211 -3.62 17.40 1.31
N THR A 212 -4.95 17.29 1.41
CA THR A 212 -5.66 16.71 2.54
C THR A 212 -6.42 15.46 2.09
N PRO A 213 -6.00 14.24 2.45
CA PRO A 213 -6.58 13.00 1.90
C PRO A 213 -8.11 12.95 1.85
N ALA A 214 -8.79 13.42 2.90
CA ALA A 214 -10.25 13.42 2.99
C ALA A 214 -10.96 14.33 1.98
N GLN A 215 -10.30 15.38 1.46
CA GLN A 215 -10.86 16.32 0.50
C GLN A 215 -10.53 15.91 -0.94
N GLN A 216 -9.27 15.57 -1.23
CA GLN A 216 -8.79 15.30 -2.59
C GLN A 216 -9.18 13.92 -3.12
N PHE A 217 -9.39 12.92 -2.25
CA PHE A 217 -9.60 11.52 -2.66
C PHE A 217 -11.02 11.02 -2.35
N SER A 218 -12.04 11.78 -2.75
CA SER A 218 -13.46 11.46 -2.51
C SER A 218 -14.08 10.48 -3.52
N SER A 219 -13.42 10.28 -4.68
CA SER A 219 -13.91 9.38 -5.73
C SER A 219 -14.09 7.94 -5.23
N PRO A 220 -15.19 7.25 -5.57
CA PRO A 220 -15.46 5.90 -5.09
C PRO A 220 -14.76 4.81 -5.91
N THR A 221 -13.75 5.12 -6.73
CA THR A 221 -12.98 4.09 -7.46
C THR A 221 -11.49 4.19 -7.17
N ALA A 222 -10.83 3.04 -7.01
CA ALA A 222 -9.39 2.96 -6.78
C ALA A 222 -8.61 3.55 -7.95
N ALA A 223 -9.05 3.26 -9.19
CA ALA A 223 -8.43 3.78 -10.40
C ALA A 223 -8.42 5.32 -10.42
N ALA A 224 -9.56 5.97 -10.19
CA ALA A 224 -9.62 7.44 -10.19
C ALA A 224 -8.82 8.06 -9.03
N GLN A 225 -8.77 7.41 -7.86
CA GLN A 225 -7.91 7.89 -6.78
C GLN A 225 -6.42 7.73 -7.11
N ILE A 226 -6.02 6.67 -7.81
CA ILE A 226 -4.64 6.50 -8.29
C ILE A 226 -4.33 7.56 -9.37
N SER A 227 -5.25 7.85 -10.28
CA SER A 227 -5.10 8.95 -11.25
C SER A 227 -4.91 10.30 -10.55
N ALA A 228 -5.75 10.62 -9.55
CA ALA A 228 -5.62 11.85 -8.76
C ALA A 228 -4.30 11.91 -7.99
N LEU A 229 -3.81 10.76 -7.49
CA LEU A 229 -2.51 10.67 -6.82
C LEU A 229 -1.36 11.03 -7.78
N LEU A 230 -1.45 10.56 -9.03
CA LEU A 230 -0.46 10.85 -10.07
C LEU A 230 -0.47 12.33 -10.48
N GLU A 231 -1.64 12.92 -10.61
CA GLU A 231 -1.79 14.35 -10.90
C GLU A 231 -1.17 15.21 -9.78
N LEU A 232 -1.45 14.87 -8.51
CA LEU A 232 -0.90 15.57 -7.35
C LEU A 232 0.61 15.45 -7.23
N ALA A 233 1.17 14.27 -7.50
CA ALA A 233 2.60 14.04 -7.43
C ALA A 233 3.37 14.81 -8.52
N GLY A 234 2.73 15.09 -9.67
CA GLY A 234 3.31 15.84 -10.77
C GLY A 234 4.54 15.17 -11.42
N PRO A 235 5.04 15.70 -12.55
CA PRO A 235 6.12 15.06 -13.32
C PRO A 235 7.46 14.96 -12.57
N ALA A 236 7.65 15.72 -11.49
CA ALA A 236 8.89 15.74 -10.70
C ALA A 236 9.03 14.52 -9.75
N ALA A 237 7.94 13.87 -9.38
CA ALA A 237 7.93 12.78 -8.41
C ALA A 237 8.28 11.42 -9.06
N ASN A 238 9.40 11.31 -9.78
CA ASN A 238 9.96 10.05 -10.34
C ASN A 238 8.93 9.00 -10.80
N GLN A 239 7.91 9.44 -11.55
CA GLN A 239 6.79 8.60 -11.96
C GLN A 239 7.21 7.70 -13.13
N VAL A 240 7.43 6.42 -12.84
CA VAL A 240 7.67 5.43 -13.90
C VAL A 240 6.73 4.25 -13.68
N ILE A 241 6.01 3.88 -14.74
CA ILE A 241 5.18 2.68 -14.78
C ILE A 241 6.06 1.56 -15.31
N HIS A 242 6.29 0.55 -14.48
CA HIS A 242 6.97 -0.66 -14.89
C HIS A 242 5.96 -1.77 -15.17
N GLU A 243 6.03 -2.36 -16.36
CA GLU A 243 5.21 -3.52 -16.69
C GLU A 243 5.80 -4.78 -16.06
N TRP A 244 4.91 -5.69 -15.62
CA TRP A 244 5.30 -7.07 -15.36
C TRP A 244 5.49 -7.76 -16.72
N GLU A 245 6.65 -8.35 -16.97
CA GLU A 245 6.78 -9.41 -18.00
C GLU A 245 6.00 -10.65 -17.58
#